data_AF-A0A9X3XCT9-F1
#
_entry.id   AF-A0A9X3XCT9-F1
#
_cell.length_a   1.000
_cell.length_b   1.000
_cell.length_c   1.000
_cell.angle_alpha   90.00
_cell.angle_beta   90.00
_cell.angle_gamma   90.00
#
_symmetry.space_group_name_H-M   'P 1'
#
loop_
_entity.id
_entity.type
_entity.pdbx_description
1 polymer ?
#
loop_
_entity_poly.entity_id
_entity_poly.type
_entity_poly.pdbx_seq_one_letter_code
_entity_poly.pdbx_strand_id
1 'polypeptide(L)'
;MATKRTPSTTKKSARKASPSAASTRTTSAPRTSAARAPAPAAKRSRAASSSGRATTAAAAAPAPAPAPAAAAADSNRTYLELSEDGGGSHKFYEVVIDGTKVSIRYGRIGDGGQKQEQKFRTAAEAVAFAQKKINEKKKKGYESAVMGVRQKRAVTRRTIQSKPSTAKRAPVLWKFSSGDAALGIYIDTKLFWVGNQSGAVFAVTADGTIEQQYKLPDGVKCIIADDDWRYAGCDDGNVYDLGGHVPRLAYEVEENVDIFWLDIYRGKLCVSDADGNIAIFDHENETNWRKKSKGSSGWMVRADEKGVYHGHSAGVTKYAWKDGKAVWEAKTRGSVLFGWQEASDVYAGTMDDKVYVFSKDGKPGVVCDCDDTVYSCAASPGGKYIFGGDSSSTIYCFDAAGKRLWKLATGCGSAYSMQYRDERLYIVTTDGSLACIDASEEAIQKAQAGEVPVARDIKAPAKVEEIPSTQLETTRDTTKGVIVECVKQGGKLRVHVVSPGFKSSYNCQFPRNIRVEGARYVVDEVREAAGGGFYRVLGEIRRLAQ
;
A
#
# COMPACT_ATOMS: atom_id res chain seq x y z
N MET A 1 48.35 17.77 35.38
CA MET A 1 47.72 18.46 36.53
C MET A 1 46.30 17.89 36.67
N ALA A 2 46.06 16.85 37.47
CA ALA A 2 45.90 16.87 38.94
C ALA A 2 44.79 17.87 39.35
N THR A 3 43.54 17.39 39.41
CA THR A 3 42.77 17.01 40.63
C THR A 3 42.13 18.19 41.37
N LYS A 4 40.79 18.15 41.50
CA LYS A 4 40.13 18.02 42.82
C LYS A 4 38.63 17.70 42.70
N ARG A 5 38.26 16.63 43.41
CA ARG A 5 36.91 16.15 43.74
C ARG A 5 36.41 16.82 45.04
N THR A 6 35.12 16.58 45.30
CA THR A 6 34.37 16.45 46.60
C THR A 6 33.41 17.59 46.98
N PRO A 7 32.34 17.33 47.78
CA PRO A 7 31.50 16.11 47.88
C PRO A 7 29.96 16.35 48.00
N SER A 8 29.25 15.25 47.76
CA SER A 8 27.95 14.78 48.30
C SER A 8 27.37 15.44 49.58
N THR A 9 26.05 15.67 49.57
CA THR A 9 25.17 15.41 50.74
C THR A 9 23.83 14.79 50.33
N THR A 10 23.59 13.59 50.86
CA THR A 10 22.35 12.81 50.91
C THR A 10 21.38 13.37 51.95
N LYS A 11 20.08 13.38 51.66
CA LYS A 11 19.03 13.34 52.70
C LYS A 11 17.94 12.33 52.36
N LYS A 12 17.88 11.29 53.20
CA LYS A 12 16.80 10.33 53.36
C LYS A 12 15.52 11.05 53.82
N SER A 13 14.36 10.65 53.30
CA SER A 13 13.10 10.75 54.05
C SER A 13 12.36 9.41 53.90
N ALA A 14 12.01 8.85 55.06
CA ALA A 14 11.39 7.55 55.22
C ALA A 14 9.88 7.70 55.49
N ARG A 15 9.14 6.74 54.93
CA ARG A 15 7.88 6.12 55.41
C ARG A 15 7.12 6.83 56.55
N LYS A 16 5.83 7.07 56.29
CA LYS A 16 4.76 6.84 57.27
C LYS A 16 3.63 6.04 56.62
N ALA A 17 3.24 4.98 57.29
CA ALA A 17 2.17 4.07 56.93
C ALA A 17 1.06 4.12 58.00
N SER A 18 -0.14 3.71 57.57
CA SER A 18 -1.28 3.20 58.34
C SER A 18 -2.30 4.23 58.89
N PRO A 19 -3.58 3.84 59.12
CA PRO A 19 -4.16 2.48 59.08
C PRO A 19 -5.45 2.28 58.27
N SER A 20 -5.74 0.98 58.11
CA SER A 20 -6.98 0.32 57.70
C SER A 20 -8.12 0.50 58.71
N ALA A 21 -9.36 0.51 58.23
CA ALA A 21 -10.54 0.04 58.98
C ALA A 21 -11.50 -0.70 58.03
N ALA A 22 -11.67 -2.01 58.26
CA ALA A 22 -12.88 -2.77 58.00
C ALA A 22 -13.96 -2.32 59.02
N SER A 23 -15.28 -2.53 58.93
CA SER A 23 -16.09 -3.64 58.44
C SER A 23 -17.55 -3.18 58.63
N THR A 24 -18.48 -3.53 57.76
CA THR A 24 -19.71 -4.21 58.21
C THR A 24 -20.43 -4.87 57.05
N ARG A 25 -20.85 -6.09 57.33
CA ARG A 25 -21.48 -7.10 56.50
C ARG A 25 -22.93 -7.19 56.96
N THR A 26 -23.89 -7.16 56.05
CA THR A 26 -25.24 -7.68 56.28
C THR A 26 -25.67 -8.56 55.11
N THR A 27 -25.82 -9.84 55.43
CA THR A 27 -26.57 -10.91 54.76
C THR A 27 -28.07 -10.53 54.69
N SER A 28 -28.96 -10.98 53.81
CA SER A 28 -29.29 -12.33 53.29
C SER A 28 -30.43 -12.17 52.24
N ALA A 29 -30.33 -12.69 51.01
CA ALA A 29 -30.93 -13.96 50.53
C ALA A 29 -32.43 -13.84 50.06
N PRO A 30 -33.02 -14.84 49.36
CA PRO A 30 -33.35 -14.74 47.92
C PRO A 30 -34.82 -15.09 47.58
N ARG A 31 -35.23 -14.95 46.30
CA ARG A 31 -36.37 -15.59 45.55
C ARG A 31 -36.61 -14.74 44.28
N THR A 32 -36.95 -15.20 43.08
CA THR A 32 -37.52 -16.46 42.56
C THR A 32 -37.37 -16.50 41.03
N SER A 33 -37.26 -17.72 40.51
CA SER A 33 -37.47 -18.09 39.11
C SER A 33 -38.89 -17.82 38.61
N ALA A 34 -39.06 -17.47 37.33
CA ALA A 34 -40.19 -17.95 36.54
C ALA A 34 -39.87 -17.89 35.03
N ALA A 35 -40.13 -19.01 34.36
CA ALA A 35 -40.08 -19.17 32.92
C ALA A 35 -41.49 -19.08 32.31
N ARG A 36 -41.52 -18.65 31.03
CA ARG A 36 -42.44 -19.04 29.94
C ARG A 36 -43.71 -18.19 29.65
N ALA A 37 -43.69 -17.59 28.44
CA ALA A 37 -44.68 -17.34 27.36
C ALA A 37 -46.19 -17.65 27.57
N PRO A 38 -47.16 -17.17 26.74
CA PRO A 38 -47.04 -16.63 25.37
C PRO A 38 -47.91 -15.37 25.01
N ALA A 39 -47.86 -14.99 23.73
CA ALA A 39 -48.49 -13.87 23.04
C ALA A 39 -50.05 -13.86 23.00
N PRO A 40 -50.64 -12.78 22.47
CA PRO A 40 -51.84 -12.89 21.66
C PRO A 40 -51.69 -12.29 20.23
N ALA A 41 -52.26 -13.03 19.27
CA ALA A 41 -52.64 -12.59 17.92
C ALA A 41 -53.82 -11.59 17.99
N ALA A 42 -54.24 -10.82 16.98
CA ALA A 42 -54.26 -11.03 15.53
C ALA A 42 -54.60 -9.70 14.81
N LYS A 43 -54.29 -9.61 13.50
CA LYS A 43 -55.32 -9.54 12.43
C LYS A 43 -54.67 -9.58 11.05
N ARG A 44 -55.00 -10.65 10.32
CA ARG A 44 -54.75 -10.87 8.89
C ARG A 44 -55.85 -10.17 8.08
N SER A 45 -55.48 -9.52 6.98
CA SER A 45 -56.37 -9.28 5.84
C SER A 45 -55.96 -10.21 4.69
N ARG A 46 -56.91 -11.06 4.29
CA ARG A 46 -56.90 -11.88 3.08
C ARG A 46 -57.15 -10.98 1.85
N ALA A 47 -56.46 -11.26 0.75
CA ALA A 47 -57.04 -11.06 -0.58
C ALA A 47 -56.56 -12.20 -1.49
N ALA A 48 -57.52 -12.76 -2.21
CA ALA A 48 -57.46 -14.02 -2.92
C ALA A 48 -56.88 -13.87 -4.34
N SER A 49 -56.35 -14.98 -4.83
CA SER A 49 -55.97 -15.24 -6.21
C SER A 49 -57.18 -15.38 -7.12
N SER A 50 -57.14 -14.74 -8.30
CA SER A 50 -57.85 -15.23 -9.49
C SER A 50 -57.06 -14.89 -10.75
N SER A 51 -56.93 -15.91 -11.59
CA SER A 51 -56.31 -16.02 -12.90
C SER A 51 -56.86 -15.06 -13.97
N GLY A 52 -55.99 -14.59 -14.85
CA GLY A 52 -56.35 -13.98 -16.14
C GLY A 52 -55.12 -13.83 -17.04
N ARG A 53 -55.09 -14.59 -18.14
CA ARG A 53 -54.00 -14.73 -19.12
C ARG A 53 -54.37 -13.96 -20.39
N ALA A 54 -53.49 -13.08 -20.88
CA ALA A 54 -53.34 -12.67 -22.30
C ALA A 54 -52.19 -11.63 -22.40
N THR A 55 -50.97 -12.03 -22.78
CA THR A 55 -50.34 -11.88 -24.11
C THR A 55 -50.17 -10.44 -24.60
N THR A 56 -48.91 -10.00 -24.73
CA THR A 56 -48.35 -9.40 -25.97
C THR A 56 -46.83 -9.43 -25.93
N ALA A 57 -46.26 -9.54 -27.13
CA ALA A 57 -44.90 -9.97 -27.47
C ALA A 57 -43.74 -9.12 -26.91
N ALA A 58 -42.70 -9.79 -26.43
CA ALA A 58 -41.35 -9.24 -26.31
C ALA A 58 -40.57 -9.63 -27.57
N ALA A 59 -40.07 -8.64 -28.30
CA ALA A 59 -39.19 -8.82 -29.44
C ALA A 59 -37.85 -9.45 -28.99
N ALA A 60 -37.46 -10.54 -29.66
CA ALA A 60 -36.20 -11.22 -29.45
C ALA A 60 -35.03 -10.32 -29.86
N ALA A 61 -34.06 -10.18 -28.97
CA ALA A 61 -32.74 -9.64 -29.30
C ALA A 61 -32.03 -10.57 -30.31
N PRO A 62 -31.27 -10.04 -31.28
CA PRO A 62 -30.60 -10.85 -32.28
C PRO A 62 -29.51 -11.71 -31.63
N ALA A 63 -29.39 -12.94 -32.14
CA ALA A 63 -28.39 -13.91 -31.73
C ALA A 63 -26.96 -13.31 -31.78
N PRO A 64 -26.08 -13.68 -30.84
CA PRO A 64 -24.68 -13.23 -30.87
C PRO A 64 -24.02 -13.73 -32.16
N ALA A 65 -23.32 -12.83 -32.85
CA ALA A 65 -22.51 -13.14 -34.01
C ALA A 65 -21.51 -14.27 -33.69
N PRO A 66 -21.20 -15.16 -34.65
CA PRO A 66 -20.26 -16.25 -34.43
C PRO A 66 -18.88 -15.69 -34.03
N ALA A 67 -18.29 -16.30 -33.00
CA ALA A 67 -16.98 -15.98 -32.49
C ALA A 67 -15.93 -15.90 -33.62
N PRO A 68 -14.93 -15.00 -33.53
CA PRO A 68 -13.80 -15.04 -34.45
C PRO A 68 -13.15 -16.42 -34.35
N ALA A 69 -12.90 -17.01 -35.52
CA ALA A 69 -12.33 -18.33 -35.70
C ALA A 69 -11.10 -18.54 -34.79
N ALA A 70 -11.03 -19.74 -34.20
CA ALA A 70 -9.87 -20.22 -33.47
C ALA A 70 -8.58 -19.91 -34.26
N ALA A 71 -7.71 -19.10 -33.66
CA ALA A 71 -6.39 -18.82 -34.21
C ALA A 71 -5.68 -20.15 -34.45
N ALA A 72 -5.30 -20.39 -35.71
CA ALA A 72 -4.36 -21.44 -36.05
C ALA A 72 -3.11 -21.29 -35.17
N ALA A 73 -2.60 -22.40 -34.64
CA ALA A 73 -1.34 -22.43 -33.91
C ALA A 73 -0.23 -21.92 -34.84
N ASP A 74 0.17 -20.68 -34.65
CA ASP A 74 1.27 -20.07 -35.36
C ASP A 74 2.54 -20.85 -34.98
N SER A 75 3.11 -21.63 -35.90
CA SER A 75 4.18 -22.59 -35.62
C SER A 75 5.45 -21.98 -34.99
N ASN A 76 5.54 -20.64 -34.99
CA ASN A 76 6.61 -19.85 -34.40
C ASN A 76 6.29 -19.29 -33.00
N ARG A 77 5.09 -19.50 -32.45
CA ARG A 77 4.68 -19.00 -31.13
C ARG A 77 4.17 -20.13 -30.24
N THR A 78 4.77 -20.27 -29.06
CA THR A 78 4.27 -21.17 -28.00
C THR A 78 3.86 -20.34 -26.80
N TYR A 79 2.60 -20.47 -26.37
CA TYR A 79 2.07 -19.82 -25.18
C TYR A 79 1.67 -20.87 -24.15
N LEU A 80 2.19 -20.73 -22.93
CA LEU A 80 1.96 -21.63 -21.81
C LEU A 80 1.43 -20.86 -20.60
N GLU A 81 0.62 -21.51 -19.78
CA GLU A 81 0.15 -20.98 -18.51
C GLU A 81 0.33 -21.98 -17.37
N LEU A 82 0.57 -21.46 -16.17
CA LEU A 82 0.55 -22.20 -14.91
C LEU A 82 -0.41 -21.48 -13.97
N SER A 83 -1.50 -22.14 -13.58
CA SER A 83 -2.44 -21.61 -12.59
C SER A 83 -2.75 -22.69 -11.56
N GLU A 84 -2.48 -22.39 -10.31
CA GLU A 84 -2.74 -23.29 -9.17
C GLU A 84 -3.97 -22.78 -8.39
N ASP A 85 -4.82 -23.71 -7.96
CA ASP A 85 -5.97 -23.41 -7.12
C ASP A 85 -5.53 -22.95 -5.71
N GLY A 86 -6.41 -22.23 -5.00
CA GLY A 86 -6.12 -21.78 -3.62
C GLY A 86 -5.09 -20.66 -3.50
N GLY A 87 -4.89 -19.88 -4.57
CA GLY A 87 -3.97 -18.76 -4.56
C GLY A 87 -2.51 -19.19 -4.73
N GLY A 88 -2.19 -20.18 -5.57
CA GLY A 88 -0.80 -20.46 -5.97
C GLY A 88 -0.34 -19.60 -7.16
N SER A 89 0.58 -20.10 -7.97
CA SER A 89 1.07 -19.47 -9.21
C SER A 89 -0.08 -19.10 -10.16
N HIS A 90 0.04 -17.99 -10.90
CA HIS A 90 -0.92 -17.59 -11.94
C HIS A 90 -0.21 -16.85 -13.09
N LYS A 91 0.58 -17.61 -13.85
CA LYS A 91 1.63 -17.12 -14.76
C LYS A 91 1.40 -17.53 -16.18
N PHE A 92 1.83 -16.68 -17.11
CA PHE A 92 2.04 -17.07 -18.49
C PHE A 92 3.53 -17.10 -18.85
N TYR A 93 3.85 -17.86 -19.89
CA TYR A 93 5.15 -17.91 -20.52
C TYR A 93 4.97 -18.09 -22.01
N GLU A 94 5.46 -17.13 -22.78
CA GLU A 94 5.36 -17.08 -24.23
C GLU A 94 6.76 -17.10 -24.83
N VAL A 95 6.95 -17.93 -25.85
CA VAL A 95 8.17 -17.97 -26.66
C VAL A 95 7.77 -17.75 -28.11
N VAL A 96 8.37 -16.75 -28.74
CA VAL A 96 8.21 -16.41 -30.16
C VAL A 96 9.56 -16.54 -30.85
N ILE A 97 9.60 -17.25 -31.96
CA ILE A 97 10.78 -17.44 -32.80
C ILE A 97 10.61 -16.61 -34.07
N ASP A 98 11.58 -15.74 -34.36
CA ASP A 98 11.62 -14.93 -35.58
C ASP A 98 13.00 -15.08 -36.23
N GLY A 99 13.11 -16.07 -37.14
CA GLY A 99 14.37 -16.43 -37.79
C GLY A 99 15.47 -16.83 -36.79
N THR A 100 16.44 -15.95 -36.60
CA THR A 100 17.57 -16.14 -35.66
C THR A 100 17.33 -15.52 -34.28
N LYS A 101 16.16 -14.91 -34.06
CA LYS A 101 15.82 -14.21 -32.83
C LYS A 101 14.78 -15.00 -32.05
N VAL A 102 14.98 -15.12 -30.74
CA VAL A 102 13.97 -15.65 -29.81
C VAL A 102 13.53 -14.53 -28.90
N SER A 103 12.22 -14.29 -28.84
CA SER A 103 11.59 -13.38 -27.90
C SER A 103 10.81 -14.18 -26.88
N ILE A 104 11.07 -13.95 -25.60
CA ILE A 104 10.39 -14.61 -24.49
C ILE A 104 9.62 -13.54 -23.72
N ARG A 105 8.32 -13.75 -23.53
CA ARG A 105 7.47 -12.88 -22.71
C ARG A 105 6.90 -13.68 -21.55
N TYR A 106 6.94 -13.14 -20.34
CA TYR A 106 6.47 -13.86 -19.15
C TYR A 106 5.96 -12.90 -18.09
N GLY A 107 5.00 -13.34 -17.29
CA GLY A 107 4.42 -12.53 -16.22
C GLY A 107 3.14 -13.14 -15.70
N ARG A 108 2.34 -12.31 -15.02
CA ARG A 108 1.01 -12.66 -14.54
C ARG A 108 0.05 -12.77 -15.71
N ILE A 109 -0.85 -13.75 -15.65
CA ILE A 109 -1.88 -13.94 -16.69
C ILE A 109 -2.76 -12.69 -16.74
N GLY A 110 -2.98 -12.17 -17.95
CA GLY A 110 -3.75 -10.95 -18.21
C GLY A 110 -2.93 -9.65 -18.23
N ASP A 111 -1.66 -9.67 -17.80
CA ASP A 111 -0.77 -8.51 -17.86
C ASP A 111 0.16 -8.57 -19.09
N GLY A 112 0.77 -7.43 -19.44
CA GLY A 112 1.75 -7.34 -20.54
C GLY A 112 3.00 -8.21 -20.33
N GLY A 113 3.41 -8.38 -19.06
CA GLY A 113 4.58 -9.15 -18.65
C GLY A 113 5.92 -8.51 -19.02
N GLN A 114 7.00 -9.15 -18.60
CA GLN A 114 8.37 -8.80 -18.98
C GLN A 114 8.72 -9.47 -20.31
N LYS A 115 9.59 -8.83 -21.09
CA LYS A 115 10.08 -9.34 -22.37
C LYS A 115 11.60 -9.42 -22.37
N GLN A 116 12.12 -10.55 -22.79
CA GLN A 116 13.53 -10.79 -23.07
C GLN A 116 13.71 -11.17 -24.53
N GLU A 117 14.81 -10.72 -25.13
CA GLU A 117 15.14 -11.06 -26.52
C GLU A 117 16.57 -11.55 -26.58
N GLN A 118 16.80 -12.59 -27.38
CA GLN A 118 18.12 -13.13 -27.63
C GLN A 118 18.29 -13.42 -29.12
N LYS A 119 19.43 -13.03 -29.68
CA LYS A 119 19.80 -13.29 -31.07
C LYS A 119 20.83 -14.42 -31.12
N PHE A 120 20.65 -15.33 -32.07
CA PHE A 120 21.51 -16.48 -32.33
C PHE A 120 22.18 -16.35 -33.69
N ARG A 121 23.18 -17.20 -33.99
CA ARG A 121 23.87 -17.16 -35.27
C ARG A 121 23.04 -17.81 -36.37
N THR A 122 22.29 -18.85 -36.03
CA THR A 122 21.47 -19.61 -36.97
C THR A 122 20.04 -19.80 -36.47
N ALA A 123 19.11 -20.07 -37.38
CA ALA A 123 17.73 -20.35 -37.02
C ALA A 123 17.60 -21.68 -36.23
N ALA A 124 18.44 -22.67 -36.54
CA ALA A 124 18.47 -23.95 -35.83
C ALA A 124 18.87 -23.77 -34.34
N GLU A 125 19.84 -22.90 -34.06
CA GLU A 125 20.21 -22.53 -32.68
C GLU A 125 19.05 -21.86 -31.94
N ALA A 126 18.34 -20.93 -32.60
CA ALA A 126 17.18 -20.25 -32.03
C ALA A 126 16.06 -21.24 -31.68
N VAL A 127 15.74 -22.18 -32.58
CA VAL A 127 14.74 -23.23 -32.36
C VAL A 127 15.16 -24.16 -31.21
N ALA A 128 16.41 -24.63 -31.17
CA ALA A 128 16.91 -25.49 -30.11
C ALA A 128 16.85 -24.80 -28.73
N PHE A 129 17.21 -23.51 -28.67
CA PHE A 129 17.10 -22.72 -27.46
C PHE A 129 15.64 -22.54 -27.01
N ALA A 130 14.75 -22.17 -27.94
CA ALA A 130 13.33 -22.01 -27.67
C ALA A 130 12.71 -23.31 -27.13
N GLN A 131 12.98 -24.45 -27.77
CA GLN A 131 12.47 -25.75 -27.33
C GLN A 131 13.00 -26.13 -25.94
N LYS A 132 14.28 -25.84 -25.65
CA LYS A 132 14.84 -26.02 -24.32
C LYS A 132 14.06 -25.21 -23.27
N LYS A 133 13.78 -23.94 -23.55
CA LYS A 133 13.02 -23.05 -22.63
C LYS A 133 11.58 -23.50 -22.42
N ILE A 134 10.90 -23.92 -23.48
CA ILE A 134 9.55 -24.48 -23.41
C ILE A 134 9.55 -25.75 -22.55
N ASN A 135 10.48 -26.67 -22.78
CA ASN A 135 10.58 -27.93 -22.02
C ASN A 135 10.92 -27.69 -20.55
N GLU A 136 11.79 -26.73 -20.24
CA GLU A 136 12.09 -26.29 -18.87
C GLU A 136 10.82 -25.83 -18.13
N LYS A 137 9.90 -25.13 -18.83
CA LYS A 137 8.65 -24.64 -18.25
C LYS A 137 7.59 -25.73 -18.12
N LYS A 138 7.43 -26.60 -19.12
CA LYS A 138 6.53 -27.75 -19.04
C LYS A 138 6.88 -28.67 -17.86
N LYS A 139 8.18 -28.89 -17.60
CA LYS A 139 8.65 -29.63 -16.42
C LYS A 139 8.27 -28.97 -15.08
N LYS A 140 7.97 -27.68 -15.07
CA LYS A 140 7.50 -26.91 -13.90
C LYS A 140 5.98 -26.82 -13.82
N GLY A 141 5.25 -27.63 -14.58
CA GLY A 141 3.78 -27.68 -14.57
C GLY A 141 3.10 -26.65 -15.47
N TYR A 142 3.84 -25.92 -16.32
CA TYR A 142 3.20 -25.05 -17.31
C TYR A 142 2.55 -25.89 -18.42
N GLU A 143 1.32 -25.54 -18.76
CA GLU A 143 0.51 -26.22 -19.77
C GLU A 143 0.30 -25.32 -20.99
N SER A 144 0.11 -25.92 -22.17
CA SER A 144 -0.27 -25.16 -23.35
C SER A 144 -1.63 -24.50 -23.13
N ALA A 145 -1.73 -23.21 -23.43
CA ALA A 145 -2.94 -22.42 -23.22
C ALA A 145 -3.22 -21.50 -24.41
N VAL A 146 -4.42 -20.92 -24.46
CA VAL A 146 -4.78 -19.88 -25.42
C VAL A 146 -4.84 -18.55 -24.67
N MET A 147 -4.03 -17.59 -25.12
CA MET A 147 -3.95 -16.27 -24.50
C MET A 147 -5.33 -15.60 -24.46
N GLY A 148 -5.69 -15.06 -23.29
CA GLY A 148 -6.95 -14.37 -23.06
C GLY A 148 -8.13 -15.26 -22.66
N VAL A 149 -8.00 -16.59 -22.73
CA VAL A 149 -9.05 -17.50 -22.24
C VAL A 149 -9.09 -17.50 -20.71
N ARG A 150 -7.94 -17.73 -20.07
CA ARG A 150 -7.83 -17.64 -18.61
C ARG A 150 -7.76 -16.17 -18.20
N GLN A 151 -8.63 -15.78 -17.28
CA GLN A 151 -8.74 -14.40 -16.82
C GLN A 151 -7.74 -14.08 -15.71
N LYS A 152 -7.30 -12.82 -15.65
CA LYS A 152 -6.53 -12.27 -14.53
C LYS A 152 -7.29 -12.52 -13.22
N ARG A 153 -6.58 -12.86 -12.14
CA ARG A 153 -7.18 -12.95 -10.81
C ARG A 153 -7.73 -11.59 -10.38
N ALA A 154 -8.92 -11.61 -9.78
CA ALA A 154 -9.55 -10.40 -9.27
C ALA A 154 -8.70 -9.79 -8.15
N VAL A 155 -8.52 -8.48 -8.19
CA VAL A 155 -7.92 -7.69 -7.11
C VAL A 155 -9.05 -7.14 -6.25
N THR A 156 -8.97 -7.29 -4.93
CA THR A 156 -10.03 -6.77 -4.06
C THR A 156 -9.85 -5.27 -3.93
N ARG A 157 -10.74 -4.53 -4.59
CA ARG A 157 -10.95 -3.11 -4.32
C ARG A 157 -12.07 -3.00 -3.31
N ARG A 158 -11.74 -2.49 -2.13
CA ARG A 158 -12.75 -2.17 -1.12
C ARG A 158 -13.73 -1.16 -1.73
N THR A 159 -15.01 -1.54 -1.83
CA THR A 159 -16.07 -0.58 -2.14
C THR A 159 -16.22 0.34 -0.93
N ILE A 160 -15.81 1.58 -1.10
CA ILE A 160 -15.91 2.57 -0.04
C ILE A 160 -17.14 3.44 -0.31
N GLN A 161 -18.07 3.45 0.65
CA GLN A 161 -19.22 4.32 0.59
C GLN A 161 -18.84 5.70 1.12
N SER A 162 -19.14 6.74 0.35
CA SER A 162 -18.96 8.12 0.77
C SER A 162 -20.31 8.79 0.84
N LYS A 163 -20.62 9.40 1.98
CA LYS A 163 -21.80 10.25 2.15
C LYS A 163 -21.35 11.70 2.29
N PRO A 164 -22.09 12.68 1.75
CA PRO A 164 -21.83 14.09 2.03
C PRO A 164 -21.97 14.39 3.53
N SER A 165 -21.09 15.24 4.05
CA SER A 165 -21.18 15.71 5.43
C SER A 165 -22.24 16.79 5.60
N THR A 166 -22.84 16.87 6.79
CA THR A 166 -23.70 17.98 7.22
C THR A 166 -22.98 18.98 8.13
N ALA A 167 -21.68 18.77 8.40
CA ALA A 167 -20.88 19.66 9.24
C ALA A 167 -20.49 20.96 8.51
N LYS A 168 -20.00 21.95 9.26
CA LYS A 168 -19.37 23.15 8.69
C LYS A 168 -18.12 22.76 7.88
N ARG A 169 -17.81 23.53 6.85
CA ARG A 169 -16.71 23.26 5.92
C ARG A 169 -15.35 23.39 6.62
N ALA A 170 -14.42 22.51 6.26
CA ALA A 170 -13.01 22.65 6.64
C ALA A 170 -12.36 23.82 5.85
N PRO A 171 -11.34 24.48 6.42
CA PRO A 171 -10.61 25.55 5.75
C PRO A 171 -9.62 24.97 4.71
N VAL A 172 -10.16 24.47 3.60
CA VAL A 172 -9.39 23.94 2.47
C VAL A 172 -8.73 25.10 1.73
N LEU A 173 -7.41 25.06 1.59
CA LEU A 173 -6.63 26.11 0.93
C LEU A 173 -6.47 25.84 -0.57
N TRP A 174 -6.23 24.58 -0.91
CA TRP A 174 -6.15 24.12 -2.29
C TRP A 174 -6.54 22.65 -2.38
N LYS A 175 -7.01 22.24 -3.57
CA LYS A 175 -7.19 20.84 -3.94
C LYS A 175 -6.66 20.57 -5.35
N PHE A 176 -6.03 19.42 -5.50
CA PHE A 176 -5.59 18.87 -6.77
C PHE A 176 -6.47 17.68 -7.16
N SER A 177 -7.24 17.80 -8.23
CA SER A 177 -8.09 16.72 -8.77
C SER A 177 -7.25 15.78 -9.64
N SER A 178 -6.92 14.60 -9.09
CA SER A 178 -6.08 13.58 -9.76
C SER A 178 -6.82 12.79 -10.86
N GLY A 179 -8.16 12.89 -10.91
CA GLY A 179 -9.00 12.31 -11.96
C GLY A 179 -9.70 10.99 -11.60
N ASP A 180 -9.32 10.33 -10.50
CA ASP A 180 -9.97 9.12 -9.97
C ASP A 180 -9.72 9.02 -8.46
N ALA A 181 -10.47 8.19 -7.73
CA ALA A 181 -10.38 8.02 -6.29
C ALA A 181 -8.93 7.74 -5.85
N ALA A 182 -8.45 8.43 -4.81
CA ALA A 182 -7.04 8.46 -4.45
C ALA A 182 -6.76 7.89 -3.06
N LEU A 183 -5.88 6.89 -2.98
CA LEU A 183 -5.44 6.25 -1.72
C LEU A 183 -3.98 6.58 -1.39
N GLY A 184 -3.13 6.65 -2.41
CA GLY A 184 -1.71 6.94 -2.25
C GLY A 184 -1.49 8.40 -1.88
N ILE A 185 -0.81 8.64 -0.77
CA ILE A 185 -0.39 9.97 -0.32
C ILE A 185 0.98 9.88 0.33
N TYR A 186 1.85 10.84 0.00
CA TYR A 186 3.08 11.09 0.74
C TYR A 186 3.42 12.58 0.70
N ILE A 187 3.59 13.20 1.86
CA ILE A 187 3.79 14.64 1.97
C ILE A 187 5.21 14.94 2.44
N ASP A 188 6.00 15.52 1.53
CA ASP A 188 7.30 16.11 1.82
C ASP A 188 7.16 17.62 2.05
N THR A 189 8.25 18.27 2.42
CA THR A 189 8.44 19.72 2.55
C THR A 189 8.14 20.49 1.26
N LYS A 190 8.39 19.90 0.09
CA LYS A 190 8.25 20.56 -1.22
C LYS A 190 7.21 19.92 -2.13
N LEU A 191 7.13 18.59 -2.08
CA LEU A 191 6.30 17.80 -2.99
C LEU A 191 5.22 17.04 -2.22
N PHE A 192 3.99 17.19 -2.68
CA PHE A 192 2.79 16.55 -2.20
C PHE A 192 2.41 15.48 -3.21
N TRP A 193 2.59 14.22 -2.84
CA TRP A 193 2.37 13.09 -3.73
C TRP A 193 0.97 12.54 -3.60
N VAL A 194 0.37 12.18 -4.73
CA VAL A 194 -0.92 11.50 -4.81
C VAL A 194 -0.89 10.38 -5.84
N GLY A 195 -1.46 9.23 -5.48
CA GLY A 195 -1.66 8.09 -6.38
C GLY A 195 -3.11 7.62 -6.36
N ASN A 196 -3.70 7.41 -7.54
CA ASN A 196 -5.12 7.09 -7.67
C ASN A 196 -5.42 5.69 -8.26
N GLN A 197 -6.69 5.30 -8.22
CA GLN A 197 -7.17 3.98 -8.64
C GLN A 197 -7.09 3.72 -10.15
N SER A 198 -6.86 4.77 -10.96
CA SER A 198 -6.53 4.61 -12.36
C SER A 198 -5.04 4.29 -12.58
N GLY A 199 -4.20 4.35 -11.54
CA GLY A 199 -2.76 4.16 -11.65
C GLY A 199 -1.98 5.44 -11.96
N ALA A 200 -2.63 6.61 -11.97
CA ALA A 200 -1.93 7.87 -12.11
C ALA A 200 -1.30 8.29 -10.79
N VAL A 201 -0.04 8.73 -10.85
CA VAL A 201 0.73 9.29 -9.73
C VAL A 201 1.17 10.70 -10.10
N PHE A 202 1.06 11.64 -9.16
CA PHE A 202 1.51 13.01 -9.32
C PHE A 202 2.31 13.44 -8.09
N ALA A 203 3.38 14.20 -8.31
CA ALA A 203 4.06 14.98 -7.29
C ALA A 203 3.81 16.45 -7.61
N VAL A 204 3.08 17.14 -6.73
CA VAL A 204 2.70 18.54 -6.93
C VAL A 204 3.31 19.43 -5.86
N THR A 205 3.52 20.70 -6.17
CA THR A 205 3.90 21.74 -5.21
C THR A 205 2.64 22.40 -4.62
N ALA A 206 2.82 23.24 -3.59
CA ALA A 206 1.70 23.89 -2.89
C ALA A 206 0.94 24.90 -3.77
N ASP A 207 1.59 25.45 -4.80
CA ASP A 207 0.95 26.34 -5.77
C ASP A 207 0.22 25.60 -6.90
N GLY A 208 0.40 24.27 -6.99
CA GLY A 208 -0.25 23.38 -7.94
C GLY A 208 0.60 22.98 -9.14
N THR A 209 1.89 23.34 -9.17
CA THR A 209 2.82 22.90 -10.22
C THR A 209 3.04 21.39 -10.12
N ILE A 210 2.95 20.68 -11.25
CA ILE A 210 3.22 19.24 -11.34
C ILE A 210 4.70 19.08 -11.68
N GLU A 211 5.48 18.58 -10.72
CA GLU A 211 6.92 18.36 -10.88
C GLU A 211 7.21 16.96 -11.42
N GLN A 212 6.37 15.99 -11.07
CA GLN A 212 6.48 14.61 -11.56
C GLN A 212 5.10 14.02 -11.81
N GLN A 213 5.00 13.18 -12.84
CA GLN A 213 3.79 12.42 -13.14
C GLN A 213 4.13 11.06 -13.73
N TYR A 214 3.40 10.03 -13.32
CA TYR A 214 3.61 8.65 -13.76
C TYR A 214 2.29 7.94 -13.98
N LYS A 215 2.28 7.04 -14.96
CA LYS A 215 1.21 6.05 -15.13
C LYS A 215 1.78 4.67 -14.75
N LEU A 216 1.29 4.13 -13.65
CA LEU A 216 1.53 2.74 -13.26
C LEU A 216 0.51 1.81 -13.95
N PRO A 217 0.81 0.50 -14.04
CA PRO A 217 -0.04 -0.44 -14.79
C PRO A 217 -1.45 -0.64 -14.22
N ASP A 218 -1.66 -0.34 -12.93
CA ASP A 218 -2.93 -0.53 -12.24
C ASP A 218 -3.05 0.49 -11.08
N GLY A 219 -4.15 0.45 -10.33
CA GLY A 219 -4.47 1.38 -9.26
C GLY A 219 -3.40 1.47 -8.16
N VAL A 220 -3.12 2.69 -7.70
CA VAL A 220 -2.15 2.95 -6.63
C VAL A 220 -2.82 2.84 -5.26
N LYS A 221 -2.26 1.98 -4.39
CA LYS A 221 -2.78 1.70 -3.05
C LYS A 221 -2.19 2.61 -1.98
N CYS A 222 -0.89 2.85 -2.05
CA CYS A 222 -0.18 3.68 -1.10
C CYS A 222 1.08 4.25 -1.75
N ILE A 223 1.56 5.36 -1.18
CA ILE A 223 2.89 5.89 -1.46
C ILE A 223 3.62 5.93 -0.12
N ILE A 224 4.78 5.29 -0.05
CA ILE A 224 5.60 5.16 1.15
C ILE A 224 7.00 5.66 0.84
N ALA A 225 7.76 6.03 1.87
CA ALA A 225 9.14 6.46 1.71
C ALA A 225 10.05 5.85 2.76
N ASP A 226 11.31 5.70 2.40
CA ASP A 226 12.39 5.29 3.28
C ASP A 226 13.58 6.15 2.90
N ASP A 227 13.95 7.10 3.77
CA ASP A 227 14.90 8.17 3.48
C ASP A 227 14.54 8.92 2.17
N ASP A 228 15.47 8.97 1.21
CA ASP A 228 15.27 9.67 -0.06
C ASP A 228 14.41 8.89 -1.08
N TRP A 229 14.10 7.62 -0.83
CA TRP A 229 13.40 6.78 -1.80
C TRP A 229 11.90 6.79 -1.57
N ARG A 230 11.14 6.88 -2.67
CA ARG A 230 9.68 6.85 -2.64
C ARG A 230 9.19 5.65 -3.44
N TYR A 231 8.21 4.95 -2.92
CA TYR A 231 7.64 3.75 -3.51
C TYR A 231 6.13 3.83 -3.61
N ALA A 232 5.57 3.36 -4.72
CA ALA A 232 4.14 3.15 -4.89
C ALA A 232 3.80 1.66 -4.88
N GLY A 233 2.84 1.28 -4.03
CA GLY A 233 2.17 -0.01 -4.13
C GLY A 233 1.10 0.01 -5.19
N CYS A 234 1.08 -0.99 -6.06
CA CYS A 234 0.20 -1.04 -7.22
C CYS A 234 -0.67 -2.31 -7.19
N ASP A 235 -1.91 -2.20 -7.68
CA ASP A 235 -2.89 -3.29 -7.78
C ASP A 235 -2.46 -4.42 -8.73
N ASP A 236 -1.44 -4.17 -9.56
CA ASP A 236 -0.76 -5.21 -10.33
C ASP A 236 0.10 -6.13 -9.44
N GLY A 237 0.08 -5.92 -8.12
CA GLY A 237 0.81 -6.63 -7.07
C GLY A 237 2.31 -6.40 -7.08
N ASN A 238 2.78 -5.28 -7.61
CA ASN A 238 4.18 -4.87 -7.59
C ASN A 238 4.37 -3.58 -6.80
N VAL A 239 5.64 -3.27 -6.51
CA VAL A 239 6.05 -2.01 -5.89
C VAL A 239 7.04 -1.30 -6.79
N TYR A 240 6.75 -0.04 -7.09
CA TYR A 240 7.50 0.79 -8.02
C TYR A 240 8.25 1.89 -7.28
N ASP A 241 9.55 2.04 -7.55
CA ASP A 241 10.36 3.19 -7.16
C ASP A 241 9.96 4.41 -8.02
N LEU A 242 9.76 5.55 -7.37
CA LEU A 242 9.37 6.84 -7.95
C LEU A 242 10.51 7.88 -7.90
N GLY A 243 11.76 7.42 -7.71
CA GLY A 243 12.93 8.27 -7.48
C GLY A 243 13.47 8.99 -8.73
N GLY A 244 13.18 8.49 -9.94
CA GLY A 244 13.60 9.06 -11.22
C GLY A 244 12.45 9.25 -12.20
N HIS A 245 12.73 9.72 -13.42
CA HIS A 245 11.73 10.09 -14.44
C HIS A 245 10.89 8.92 -14.97
N VAL A 246 11.32 7.68 -14.73
CA VAL A 246 10.58 6.47 -15.09
C VAL A 246 10.38 5.64 -13.83
N PRO A 247 9.15 5.23 -13.50
CA PRO A 247 8.91 4.38 -12.35
C PRO A 247 9.53 3.00 -12.59
N ARG A 248 10.30 2.52 -11.62
CA ARG A 248 11.09 1.28 -11.77
C ARG A 248 10.62 0.19 -10.84
N LEU A 249 10.59 -1.06 -11.31
CA LEU A 249 10.15 -2.20 -10.51
C LEU A 249 11.15 -2.49 -9.38
N ALA A 250 10.80 -2.10 -8.16
CA ALA A 250 11.65 -2.25 -6.98
C ALA A 250 11.44 -3.60 -6.29
N TYR A 251 10.18 -3.99 -6.11
CA TYR A 251 9.80 -5.26 -5.50
C TYR A 251 8.71 -5.94 -6.32
N GLU A 252 8.84 -7.26 -6.45
CA GLU A 252 7.84 -8.13 -7.07
C GLU A 252 7.18 -8.92 -5.95
N VAL A 253 6.00 -8.51 -5.49
CA VAL A 253 5.26 -9.29 -4.50
C VAL A 253 4.69 -10.53 -5.21
N GLU A 254 4.53 -11.63 -4.48
CA GLU A 254 3.96 -12.86 -5.02
C GLU A 254 2.57 -12.60 -5.65
N GLU A 255 2.27 -13.26 -6.76
CA GLU A 255 1.14 -12.92 -7.66
C GLU A 255 -0.24 -13.23 -7.10
N ASN A 256 -0.28 -14.10 -6.08
CA ASN A 256 -1.47 -14.45 -5.32
C ASN A 256 -1.75 -13.49 -4.17
N VAL A 257 -0.85 -12.55 -3.89
CA VAL A 257 -0.99 -11.60 -2.80
C VAL A 257 -1.83 -10.43 -3.29
N ASP A 258 -3.05 -10.37 -2.80
CA ASP A 258 -3.94 -9.22 -2.97
C ASP A 258 -3.54 -8.13 -1.96
N ILE A 259 -2.64 -7.24 -2.37
CA ILE A 259 -1.99 -6.25 -1.51
C ILE A 259 -3.01 -5.26 -0.96
N PHE A 260 -3.11 -5.17 0.37
CA PHE A 260 -3.98 -4.20 1.04
C PHE A 260 -3.19 -3.01 1.57
N TRP A 261 -2.00 -3.23 2.12
CA TRP A 261 -1.16 -2.14 2.64
C TRP A 261 0.33 -2.49 2.55
N LEU A 262 1.16 -1.44 2.53
CA LEU A 262 2.62 -1.55 2.54
C LEU A 262 3.22 -0.56 3.54
N ASP A 263 4.38 -0.91 4.10
CA ASP A 263 5.31 0.06 4.68
C ASP A 263 6.75 -0.38 4.42
N ILE A 264 7.71 0.52 4.60
CA ILE A 264 9.13 0.23 4.38
C ILE A 264 9.96 0.80 5.51
N TYR A 265 10.96 0.04 5.94
CA TYR A 265 11.90 0.51 6.95
C TYR A 265 13.31 -0.01 6.63
N ARG A 266 14.24 0.90 6.34
CA ARG A 266 15.65 0.60 6.01
C ARG A 266 15.79 -0.46 4.92
N GLY A 267 15.05 -0.28 3.82
CA GLY A 267 15.00 -1.17 2.67
C GLY A 267 14.30 -2.52 2.88
N LYS A 268 13.68 -2.75 4.05
CA LYS A 268 12.81 -3.91 4.29
C LYS A 268 11.37 -3.54 3.98
N LEU A 269 10.82 -4.13 2.92
CA LEU A 269 9.44 -3.94 2.53
C LEU A 269 8.53 -4.84 3.38
N CYS A 270 7.47 -4.27 3.92
CA CYS A 270 6.44 -4.94 4.70
C CYS A 270 5.14 -4.94 3.89
N VAL A 271 4.53 -6.10 3.66
CA VAL A 271 3.35 -6.25 2.80
C VAL A 271 2.26 -7.01 3.53
N SER A 272 1.06 -6.41 3.63
CA SER A 272 -0.13 -7.10 4.10
C SER A 272 -1.15 -7.33 2.99
N ASP A 273 -2.02 -8.31 3.18
CA ASP A 273 -2.98 -8.73 2.16
C ASP A 273 -4.43 -8.90 2.64
N ALA A 274 -5.31 -9.20 1.69
CA ALA A 274 -6.74 -9.43 1.89
C ALA A 274 -7.05 -10.50 2.95
N ASP A 275 -6.17 -11.50 3.05
CA ASP A 275 -6.29 -12.60 3.99
C ASP A 275 -5.73 -12.23 5.38
N GLY A 276 -5.13 -11.06 5.56
CA GLY A 276 -4.50 -10.70 6.84
C GLY A 276 -3.21 -11.48 7.08
N ASN A 277 -2.51 -11.87 6.01
CA ASN A 277 -1.09 -12.21 6.11
C ASN A 277 -0.24 -10.93 6.13
N ILE A 278 0.97 -11.06 6.66
CA ILE A 278 2.03 -10.06 6.62
C ILE A 278 3.33 -10.76 6.18
N ALA A 279 4.02 -10.20 5.21
CA ALA A 279 5.29 -10.70 4.68
C ALA A 279 6.34 -9.59 4.65
N ILE A 280 7.58 -9.93 4.99
CA ILE A 280 8.72 -9.02 4.96
C ILE A 280 9.69 -9.46 3.89
N PHE A 281 10.11 -8.53 3.05
CA PHE A 281 11.08 -8.74 1.99
C PHE A 281 12.30 -7.84 2.22
N ASP A 282 13.50 -8.36 1.97
CA ASP A 282 14.70 -7.54 1.96
C ASP A 282 14.86 -6.77 0.63
N HIS A 283 15.92 -5.97 0.53
CA HIS A 283 16.25 -5.17 -0.65
C HIS A 283 16.50 -5.99 -1.93
N GLU A 284 16.71 -7.30 -1.80
CA GLU A 284 16.80 -8.25 -2.90
C GLU A 284 15.47 -9.00 -3.11
N ASN A 285 14.36 -8.47 -2.60
CA ASN A 285 13.01 -9.05 -2.65
C ASN A 285 12.97 -10.49 -2.11
N GLU A 286 13.84 -10.84 -1.17
CA GLU A 286 13.85 -12.16 -0.56
C GLU A 286 13.04 -12.13 0.71
N THR A 287 12.11 -13.08 0.83
CA THR A 287 11.24 -13.18 2.00
C THR A 287 12.07 -13.49 3.23
N ASN A 288 12.10 -12.56 4.19
CA ASN A 288 12.67 -12.79 5.52
C ASN A 288 11.75 -13.71 6.34
N TRP A 289 10.46 -13.38 6.39
CA TRP A 289 9.43 -14.20 7.03
C TRP A 289 8.02 -13.81 6.57
N ARG A 290 7.07 -14.71 6.81
CA ARG A 290 5.63 -14.51 6.59
C ARG A 290 4.85 -14.98 7.81
N LYS A 291 3.77 -14.28 8.18
CA LYS A 291 2.84 -14.67 9.23
C LYS A 291 1.40 -14.45 8.81
N LYS A 292 0.52 -15.31 9.31
CA LYS A 292 -0.93 -15.13 9.28
C LYS A 292 -1.36 -14.48 10.61
N SER A 293 -2.11 -13.39 10.54
CA SER A 293 -2.71 -12.80 11.75
C SER A 293 -3.89 -13.63 12.27
N LYS A 294 -4.47 -13.24 13.42
CA LYS A 294 -5.72 -13.84 13.91
C LYS A 294 -6.98 -13.37 13.17
N GLY A 295 -6.82 -12.43 12.24
CA GLY A 295 -7.92 -11.91 11.43
C GLY A 295 -7.65 -12.07 9.94
N SER A 296 -8.39 -11.26 9.19
CA SER A 296 -8.32 -11.05 7.75
C SER A 296 -8.11 -9.57 7.44
N SER A 297 -7.94 -9.22 6.18
CA SER A 297 -7.95 -7.84 5.68
C SER A 297 -6.94 -6.93 6.38
N GLY A 298 -5.66 -7.09 6.07
CA GLY A 298 -4.57 -6.32 6.65
C GLY A 298 -4.49 -4.89 6.10
N TRP A 299 -5.33 -3.97 6.58
CA TRP A 299 -5.41 -2.59 6.09
C TRP A 299 -4.46 -1.60 6.77
N MET A 300 -3.58 -2.08 7.63
CA MET A 300 -2.53 -1.25 8.23
C MET A 300 -1.25 -2.05 8.30
N VAL A 301 -0.18 -1.50 7.73
CA VAL A 301 1.20 -1.88 8.06
C VAL A 301 1.93 -0.60 8.41
N ARG A 302 2.58 -0.60 9.56
CA ARG A 302 3.51 0.44 9.99
C ARG A 302 4.79 -0.20 10.49
N ALA A 303 5.95 0.38 10.19
CA ALA A 303 7.23 -0.20 10.52
C ALA A 303 8.18 0.85 11.10
N ASP A 304 8.90 0.48 12.15
CA ASP A 304 9.97 1.29 12.73
C ASP A 304 11.06 0.38 13.32
N GLU A 305 12.04 0.97 14.00
CA GLU A 305 13.12 0.25 14.69
C GLU A 305 12.62 -0.79 15.71
N LYS A 306 11.44 -0.59 16.30
CA LYS A 306 10.88 -1.42 17.37
C LYS A 306 10.11 -2.61 16.82
N GLY A 307 9.64 -2.58 15.58
CA GLY A 307 8.98 -3.71 14.92
C GLY A 307 8.03 -3.34 13.80
N VAL A 308 7.19 -4.30 13.43
CA VAL A 308 6.15 -4.16 12.41
C VAL A 308 4.78 -4.24 13.06
N TYR A 309 3.93 -3.27 12.81
CA TYR A 309 2.59 -3.11 13.36
C TYR A 309 1.57 -3.39 12.25
N HIS A 310 0.76 -4.41 12.44
CA HIS A 310 -0.18 -4.91 11.45
C HIS A 310 -1.60 -4.81 11.98
N GLY A 311 -2.44 -3.98 11.36
CA GLY A 311 -3.85 -3.87 11.68
C GLY A 311 -4.70 -4.68 10.73
N HIS A 312 -5.59 -5.49 11.29
CA HIS A 312 -6.44 -6.44 10.59
C HIS A 312 -7.83 -6.48 11.23
N SER A 313 -8.70 -7.37 10.76
CA SER A 313 -10.10 -7.44 11.18
C SER A 313 -10.35 -7.78 12.66
N ALA A 314 -9.31 -8.21 13.39
CA ALA A 314 -9.38 -8.57 14.80
C ALA A 314 -8.65 -7.57 15.74
N GLY A 315 -8.03 -6.53 15.18
CA GLY A 315 -7.25 -5.55 15.95
C GLY A 315 -5.86 -5.32 15.37
N VAL A 316 -4.90 -5.04 16.24
CA VAL A 316 -3.50 -4.74 15.89
C VAL A 316 -2.57 -5.78 16.48
N THR A 317 -1.65 -6.29 15.68
CA THR A 317 -0.57 -7.18 16.11
C THR A 317 0.78 -6.52 15.85
N LYS A 318 1.69 -6.53 16.82
CA LYS A 318 3.11 -6.20 16.61
C LYS A 318 3.93 -7.46 16.38
N TYR A 319 4.80 -7.45 15.39
CA TYR A 319 5.75 -8.53 15.08
C TYR A 319 7.20 -8.08 15.27
N ALA A 320 8.04 -8.99 15.77
CA ALA A 320 9.48 -8.78 15.87
C ALA A 320 10.17 -8.94 14.51
N TRP A 321 11.17 -8.10 14.23
CA TRP A 321 11.91 -8.12 12.97
C TRP A 321 12.63 -9.44 12.67
N LYS A 322 13.14 -10.11 13.71
CA LYS A 322 14.04 -11.28 13.55
C LYS A 322 13.35 -12.47 12.88
N ASP A 323 12.14 -12.81 13.33
CA ASP A 323 11.46 -14.07 12.99
C ASP A 323 9.95 -13.92 12.78
N GLY A 324 9.44 -12.68 12.86
CA GLY A 324 8.02 -12.38 12.79
C GLY A 324 7.23 -12.91 13.98
N LYS A 325 7.86 -13.21 15.13
CA LYS A 325 7.11 -13.61 16.32
C LYS A 325 6.20 -12.47 16.76
N ALA A 326 4.92 -12.77 17.01
CA ALA A 326 4.00 -11.81 17.61
C ALA A 326 4.51 -11.39 19.00
N VAL A 327 4.73 -10.09 19.18
CA VAL A 327 5.20 -9.46 20.42
C VAL A 327 4.02 -9.13 21.32
N TRP A 328 2.97 -8.55 20.74
CA TRP A 328 1.71 -8.30 21.41
C TRP A 328 0.57 -8.25 20.39
N GLU A 329 -0.64 -8.42 20.90
CA GLU A 329 -1.88 -8.29 20.15
C GLU A 329 -2.86 -7.44 20.96
N ALA A 330 -3.50 -6.47 20.33
CA ALA A 330 -4.49 -5.61 20.94
C ALA A 330 -5.79 -5.67 20.12
N LYS A 331 -6.91 -5.97 20.79
CA LYS A 331 -8.20 -6.10 20.14
C LYS A 331 -8.83 -4.72 19.89
N THR A 332 -9.44 -4.57 18.73
CA THR A 332 -10.43 -3.52 18.45
C THR A 332 -11.80 -4.17 18.33
N ARG A 333 -12.88 -3.41 18.52
CA ARG A 333 -14.24 -3.95 18.35
C ARG A 333 -14.61 -4.09 16.87
N GLY A 334 -14.25 -3.11 16.03
CA GLY A 334 -14.38 -3.18 14.58
C GLY A 334 -13.05 -3.46 13.90
N SER A 335 -13.10 -3.94 12.65
CA SER A 335 -11.89 -4.15 11.84
C SER A 335 -11.08 -2.87 11.71
N VAL A 336 -9.76 -3.00 11.77
CA VAL A 336 -8.84 -1.92 11.40
C VAL A 336 -8.92 -1.70 9.89
N LEU A 337 -9.01 -0.44 9.49
CA LEU A 337 -9.16 0.00 8.10
C LEU A 337 -8.05 0.90 7.61
N PHE A 338 -7.29 1.45 8.54
CA PHE A 338 -6.15 2.31 8.31
C PHE A 338 -5.36 2.43 9.59
N GLY A 339 -4.09 2.77 9.50
CA GLY A 339 -3.45 3.34 10.66
C GLY A 339 -2.26 4.21 10.40
N TRP A 340 -1.84 4.88 11.47
CA TRP A 340 -0.75 5.83 11.54
C TRP A 340 0.22 5.42 12.64
N GLN A 341 1.43 5.98 12.64
CA GLN A 341 2.37 5.80 13.74
C GLN A 341 3.10 7.09 14.08
N GLU A 342 3.38 7.26 15.37
CA GLU A 342 4.34 8.21 15.91
C GLU A 342 5.41 7.44 16.70
N ALA A 343 6.40 8.15 17.26
CA ALA A 343 7.52 7.52 17.96
C ALA A 343 7.12 6.61 19.15
N SER A 344 6.03 6.96 19.84
CA SER A 344 5.54 6.27 21.04
C SER A 344 4.32 5.37 20.81
N ASP A 345 3.53 5.64 19.76
CA ASP A 345 2.19 5.09 19.61
C ASP A 345 1.85 4.73 18.16
N VAL A 346 0.90 3.81 18.00
CA VAL A 346 0.22 3.50 16.75
C VAL A 346 -1.26 3.81 16.88
N TYR A 347 -1.86 4.26 15.78
CA TYR A 347 -3.23 4.72 15.70
C TYR A 347 -3.97 3.88 14.68
N ALA A 348 -5.17 3.40 15.02
CA ALA A 348 -5.96 2.53 14.17
C ALA A 348 -7.36 3.11 13.98
N GLY A 349 -7.68 3.53 12.75
CA GLY A 349 -9.04 3.88 12.34
C GLY A 349 -9.83 2.60 12.03
N THR A 350 -11.07 2.51 12.51
CA THR A 350 -11.82 1.25 12.51
C THR A 350 -13.24 1.35 11.95
N MET A 351 -13.80 0.19 11.59
CA MET A 351 -15.21 0.02 11.19
C MET A 351 -16.24 0.32 12.27
N ASP A 352 -15.82 0.49 13.53
CA ASP A 352 -16.73 0.74 14.64
C ASP A 352 -16.71 2.20 15.10
N ASP A 353 -16.42 3.10 14.15
CA ASP A 353 -16.50 4.56 14.26
C ASP A 353 -15.47 5.18 15.21
N LYS A 354 -14.28 4.56 15.33
CA LYS A 354 -13.28 4.95 16.32
C LYS A 354 -11.87 5.08 15.74
N VAL A 355 -11.07 5.89 16.43
CA VAL A 355 -9.61 5.81 16.36
C VAL A 355 -9.09 5.25 17.68
N TYR A 356 -8.46 4.09 17.64
CA TYR A 356 -7.80 3.47 18.79
C TYR A 356 -6.33 3.86 18.82
N VAL A 357 -5.80 4.16 20.00
CA VAL A 357 -4.37 4.40 20.22
C VAL A 357 -3.79 3.25 21.02
N PHE A 358 -2.64 2.73 20.58
CA PHE A 358 -1.85 1.75 21.32
C PHE A 358 -0.41 2.21 21.40
N SER A 359 0.19 2.13 22.58
CA SER A 359 1.64 2.31 22.69
C SER A 359 2.39 1.27 21.87
N LYS A 360 3.64 1.58 21.51
CA LYS A 360 4.53 0.66 20.78
C LYS A 360 4.84 -0.64 21.55
N ASP A 361 4.50 -0.68 22.85
CA ASP A 361 4.58 -1.84 23.74
C ASP A 361 3.25 -2.57 23.93
N GLY A 362 2.19 -2.14 23.25
CA GLY A 362 0.89 -2.83 23.20
C GLY A 362 -0.09 -2.45 24.31
N LYS A 363 0.24 -1.47 25.15
CA LYS A 363 -0.71 -0.93 26.14
C LYS A 363 -1.80 -0.12 25.42
N PRO A 364 -3.09 -0.36 25.71
CA PRO A 364 -4.17 0.46 25.18
C PRO A 364 -4.06 1.89 25.73
N GLY A 365 -4.20 2.85 24.84
CA GLY A 365 -4.28 4.28 25.13
C GLY A 365 -5.71 4.79 24.98
N VAL A 366 -5.81 6.04 24.52
CA VAL A 366 -7.10 6.70 24.32
C VAL A 366 -7.86 6.12 23.12
N VAL A 367 -9.18 6.25 23.16
CA VAL A 367 -10.08 5.89 22.07
C VAL A 367 -10.89 7.13 21.71
N CYS A 368 -10.84 7.54 20.46
CA CYS A 368 -11.51 8.74 19.96
C CYS A 368 -12.80 8.36 19.23
N ASP A 369 -13.92 8.97 19.61
CA ASP A 369 -15.23 8.70 19.02
C ASP A 369 -15.49 9.60 17.79
N CYS A 370 -15.64 8.96 16.63
CA CYS A 370 -16.18 9.55 15.40
C CYS A 370 -17.68 9.21 15.28
N ASP A 371 -18.35 9.70 14.24
CA ASP A 371 -19.79 9.49 14.07
C ASP A 371 -20.15 8.47 12.96
N ASP A 372 -19.16 7.97 12.21
CA ASP A 372 -19.30 6.92 11.20
C ASP A 372 -17.94 6.22 10.99
N THR A 373 -17.91 5.21 10.12
CA THR A 373 -16.74 4.35 9.90
C THR A 373 -15.50 5.17 9.55
N VAL A 374 -14.39 4.94 10.26
CA VAL A 374 -13.15 5.70 10.08
C VAL A 374 -12.29 5.06 9.00
N TYR A 375 -12.11 5.76 7.89
CA TYR A 375 -11.31 5.32 6.74
C TYR A 375 -9.86 5.75 6.81
N SER A 376 -9.54 6.79 7.57
CA SER A 376 -8.17 7.26 7.74
C SER A 376 -7.96 7.94 9.08
N CYS A 377 -6.72 7.95 9.54
CA CYS A 377 -6.32 8.69 10.73
C CYS A 377 -4.88 9.18 10.60
N ALA A 378 -4.53 10.20 11.38
CA ALA A 378 -3.16 10.70 11.53
C ALA A 378 -2.99 11.25 12.95
N ALA A 379 -1.76 11.60 13.31
CA ALA A 379 -1.47 12.34 14.53
C ALA A 379 -0.46 13.45 14.23
N SER A 380 -0.50 14.51 15.04
CA SER A 380 0.61 15.48 15.08
C SER A 380 1.81 14.87 15.82
N PRO A 381 3.02 15.43 15.67
CA PRO A 381 4.20 14.99 16.42
C PRO A 381 3.91 14.84 17.92
N GLY A 382 4.27 13.67 18.47
CA GLY A 382 4.05 13.35 19.88
C GLY A 382 2.59 13.13 20.30
N GLY A 383 1.66 13.02 19.35
CA GLY A 383 0.26 12.73 19.64
C GLY A 383 -0.53 13.87 20.29
N LYS A 384 -0.04 15.12 20.19
CA LYS A 384 -0.75 16.31 20.73
C LYS A 384 -2.18 16.43 20.17
N TYR A 385 -2.31 16.18 18.87
CA TYR A 385 -3.58 16.10 18.15
C TYR A 385 -3.71 14.76 17.44
N ILE A 386 -4.90 14.20 17.48
CA ILE A 386 -5.28 12.97 16.79
C ILE A 386 -6.36 13.31 15.77
N PHE A 387 -6.23 12.83 14.55
CA PHE A 387 -7.17 13.09 13.46
C PHE A 387 -7.86 11.81 13.01
N GLY A 388 -9.12 11.92 12.62
CA GLY A 388 -9.90 10.85 12.01
C GLY A 388 -10.69 11.37 10.82
N GLY A 389 -10.81 10.57 9.76
CA GLY A 389 -11.61 10.85 8.58
C GLY A 389 -12.62 9.72 8.36
N ASP A 390 -13.90 10.05 8.34
CA ASP A 390 -14.98 9.07 8.27
C ASP A 390 -15.59 8.90 6.87
N SER A 391 -16.53 7.95 6.76
CA SER A 391 -17.30 7.65 5.55
C SER A 391 -18.38 8.67 5.20
N SER A 392 -18.53 9.71 6.00
CA SER A 392 -19.49 10.80 5.82
C SER A 392 -18.80 12.10 5.43
N SER A 393 -17.68 12.02 4.68
CA SER A 393 -16.90 13.17 4.21
C SER A 393 -16.54 14.15 5.33
N THR A 394 -16.29 13.64 6.53
CA THR A 394 -16.01 14.44 7.72
C THR A 394 -14.63 14.12 8.26
N ILE A 395 -13.93 15.16 8.72
CA ILE A 395 -12.69 15.05 9.49
C ILE A 395 -12.89 15.57 10.91
N TYR A 396 -12.14 14.98 11.82
CA TYR A 396 -12.17 15.23 13.25
C TYR A 396 -10.77 15.56 13.75
N CYS A 397 -10.69 16.33 14.83
CA CYS A 397 -9.50 16.44 15.65
C CYS A 397 -9.85 16.25 17.11
N PHE A 398 -8.97 15.53 17.80
CA PHE A 398 -9.03 15.25 19.22
C PHE A 398 -7.73 15.72 19.87
N ASP A 399 -7.79 16.11 21.14
CA ASP A 399 -6.58 16.27 21.93
C ASP A 399 -5.99 14.90 22.35
N ALA A 400 -4.82 14.92 22.99
CA ALA A 400 -4.17 13.72 23.50
C ALA A 400 -5.01 12.94 24.54
N ALA A 401 -6.03 13.56 25.14
CA ALA A 401 -6.98 12.92 26.06
C ALA A 401 -8.22 12.36 25.33
N GLY A 402 -8.28 12.48 24.00
CA GLY A 402 -9.36 11.96 23.16
C GLY A 402 -10.60 12.85 23.15
N LYS A 403 -10.52 14.05 23.72
CA LYS A 403 -11.62 15.01 23.64
C LYS A 403 -11.66 15.59 22.24
N ARG A 404 -12.81 15.44 21.58
CA ARG A 404 -13.07 16.05 20.27
C ARG A 404 -13.01 17.57 20.37
N LEU A 405 -12.06 18.17 19.67
CA LEU A 405 -11.88 19.61 19.56
C LEU A 405 -12.76 20.19 18.45
N TRP A 406 -12.84 19.48 17.32
CA TRP A 406 -13.65 19.91 16.18
C TRP A 406 -14.08 18.76 15.26
N LYS A 407 -15.08 19.05 14.43
CA LYS A 407 -15.66 18.21 13.39
C LYS A 407 -15.97 19.10 12.18
N LEU A 408 -15.39 18.83 11.03
CA LEU A 408 -15.55 19.64 9.82
C LEU A 408 -15.73 18.78 8.58
N ALA A 409 -16.52 19.26 7.62
CA ALA A 409 -16.72 18.63 6.32
C ALA A 409 -15.52 18.87 5.41
N THR A 410 -14.93 17.80 4.86
CA THR A 410 -13.80 17.88 3.91
C THR A 410 -14.19 18.69 2.67
N GLY A 411 -15.40 18.44 2.18
CA GLY A 411 -15.93 19.09 1.00
C GLY A 411 -15.42 18.58 -0.34
N CYS A 412 -14.67 17.48 -0.30
CA CYS A 412 -14.09 16.78 -1.44
C CYS A 412 -14.14 15.25 -1.20
N GLY A 413 -15.25 14.74 -0.68
CA GLY A 413 -15.43 13.31 -0.40
C GLY A 413 -14.75 12.81 0.87
N SER A 414 -14.90 11.51 1.16
CA SER A 414 -14.34 10.88 2.36
C SER A 414 -12.83 10.69 2.21
N ALA A 415 -12.07 10.94 3.28
CA ALA A 415 -10.62 10.82 3.26
C ALA A 415 -10.19 9.33 3.34
N TYR A 416 -9.57 8.83 2.27
CA TYR A 416 -8.98 7.48 2.21
C TYR A 416 -7.64 7.39 2.94
N SER A 417 -6.89 8.48 2.95
CA SER A 417 -5.63 8.58 3.66
C SER A 417 -5.37 10.03 4.03
N MET A 418 -4.56 10.24 5.06
CA MET A 418 -4.22 11.58 5.53
C MET A 418 -2.82 11.63 6.14
N GLN A 419 -2.22 12.82 6.10
CA GLN A 419 -0.96 13.14 6.80
C GLN A 419 -1.05 14.53 7.40
N TYR A 420 -0.57 14.69 8.64
CA TYR A 420 -0.43 15.98 9.29
C TYR A 420 1.02 16.45 9.21
N ARG A 421 1.23 17.73 8.87
CA ARG A 421 2.54 18.36 8.87
C ARG A 421 2.40 19.88 8.99
N ASP A 422 3.18 20.50 9.88
CA ASP A 422 3.34 21.95 9.96
C ASP A 422 1.98 22.71 9.99
N GLU A 423 1.09 22.29 10.91
CA GLU A 423 -0.28 22.83 11.04
C GLU A 423 -1.18 22.66 9.81
N ARG A 424 -0.81 21.75 8.90
CA ARG A 424 -1.62 21.38 7.75
C ARG A 424 -2.01 19.91 7.79
N LEU A 425 -3.26 19.64 7.46
CA LEU A 425 -3.74 18.29 7.21
C LEU A 425 -3.89 18.10 5.70
N TYR A 426 -3.22 17.10 5.17
CA TYR A 426 -3.32 16.71 3.78
C TYR A 426 -4.15 15.45 3.68
N ILE A 427 -5.13 15.43 2.79
CA ILE A 427 -6.02 14.28 2.59
C ILE A 427 -6.05 13.88 1.13
N VAL A 428 -6.17 12.58 0.88
CA VAL A 428 -6.59 12.03 -0.42
C VAL A 428 -7.94 11.35 -0.28
N THR A 429 -8.82 11.50 -1.27
CA THR A 429 -10.24 11.26 -1.06
C THR A 429 -10.90 10.37 -2.12
N THR A 430 -12.14 9.96 -1.82
CA THR A 430 -13.03 9.20 -2.71
C THR A 430 -13.29 9.87 -4.04
N ASP A 431 -13.22 11.20 -4.13
CA ASP A 431 -13.44 11.95 -5.38
C ASP A 431 -12.14 12.22 -6.16
N GLY A 432 -11.01 11.72 -5.65
CA GLY A 432 -9.71 11.85 -6.28
C GLY A 432 -8.97 13.13 -5.96
N SER A 433 -9.44 13.92 -4.99
CA SER A 433 -8.74 15.12 -4.54
C SER A 433 -7.54 14.78 -3.66
N LEU A 434 -6.40 15.41 -3.89
CA LEU A 434 -5.40 15.70 -2.87
C LEU A 434 -5.67 17.12 -2.35
N ALA A 435 -6.02 17.29 -1.08
CA ALA A 435 -6.39 18.60 -0.53
C ALA A 435 -5.51 18.98 0.67
N CYS A 436 -5.19 20.27 0.79
CA CYS A 436 -4.51 20.85 1.93
C CYS A 436 -5.49 21.67 2.77
N ILE A 437 -5.60 21.30 4.05
CA ILE A 437 -6.49 21.92 5.03
C ILE A 437 -5.63 22.66 6.05
N ASP A 438 -5.99 23.91 6.33
CA ASP A 438 -5.38 24.67 7.42
C ASP A 438 -5.86 24.16 8.78
N ALA A 439 -4.99 23.49 9.51
CA ALA A 439 -5.28 22.93 10.83
C ALA A 439 -4.75 23.83 11.96
N SER A 440 -4.32 25.05 11.67
CA SER A 440 -4.00 26.05 12.69
C SER A 440 -5.25 26.40 13.50
N GLU A 441 -5.06 26.73 14.77
CA GLU A 441 -6.17 27.03 15.69
C GLU A 441 -7.04 28.19 15.17
N GLU A 442 -6.42 29.24 14.63
CA GLU A 442 -7.14 30.40 14.07
C GLU A 442 -8.03 30.00 12.89
N ALA A 443 -7.49 29.25 11.92
CA ALA A 443 -8.25 28.84 10.74
C ALA A 443 -9.42 27.92 11.11
N ILE A 444 -9.22 27.03 12.08
CA ILE A 444 -10.25 26.14 12.59
C ILE A 444 -11.36 26.92 13.31
N GLN A 445 -11.02 27.90 14.14
CA GLN A 445 -12.01 28.75 14.82
C GLN A 445 -12.89 29.50 13.81
N LYS A 446 -12.28 30.08 12.75
CA LYS A 446 -13.02 30.72 11.65
C LYS A 446 -13.92 29.73 10.92
N ALA A 447 -13.42 28.54 10.60
CA ALA A 447 -14.21 27.48 9.97
C ALA A 447 -15.40 27.03 10.84
N GLN A 448 -15.21 26.94 12.16
CA GLN A 448 -16.27 26.68 13.12
C GLN A 448 -17.28 27.83 13.25
N ALA A 449 -16.90 29.07 12.94
CA ALA A 449 -17.84 30.18 12.76
C ALA A 449 -18.61 30.07 11.43
N GLY A 450 -18.03 29.41 10.43
CA GLY A 450 -18.59 29.25 9.07
C GLY A 450 -17.81 30.03 8.02
N GLU A 451 -16.69 30.62 8.40
CA GLU A 451 -15.78 31.37 7.54
C GLU A 451 -14.65 30.46 7.07
N VAL A 452 -14.62 30.17 5.77
CA VAL A 452 -13.57 29.37 5.15
C VAL A 452 -12.96 30.10 3.96
N PRO A 453 -11.66 29.91 3.69
CA PRO A 453 -11.04 30.43 2.48
C PRO A 453 -11.68 29.82 1.22
N VAL A 454 -11.56 30.55 0.10
CA VAL A 454 -11.85 29.99 -1.22
C VAL A 454 -10.67 29.10 -1.61
N ALA A 455 -10.93 27.80 -1.74
CA ALA A 455 -9.91 26.84 -2.15
C ALA A 455 -9.45 27.10 -3.59
N ARG A 456 -8.14 27.02 -3.83
CA ARG A 456 -7.60 26.94 -5.19
C ARG A 456 -7.85 25.55 -5.77
N ASP A 457 -8.54 25.48 -6.90
CA ASP A 457 -8.85 24.23 -7.59
C ASP A 457 -7.86 23.98 -8.73
N ILE A 458 -7.06 22.92 -8.60
CA ILE A 458 -6.05 22.50 -9.57
C ILE A 458 -6.50 21.16 -10.16
N LYS A 459 -6.30 20.97 -11.47
CA LYS A 459 -6.70 19.74 -12.17
C LYS A 459 -5.48 19.06 -12.76
N ALA A 460 -5.43 17.74 -12.66
CA ALA A 460 -4.48 16.93 -13.41
C ALA A 460 -4.67 17.13 -14.93
N PRO A 461 -3.61 16.97 -15.73
CA PRO A 461 -3.72 16.92 -17.18
C PRO A 461 -4.58 15.74 -17.61
N ALA A 462 -5.21 15.85 -18.79
CA ALA A 462 -6.14 14.84 -19.28
C ALA A 462 -5.49 13.47 -19.59
N LYS A 463 -4.17 13.44 -19.81
CA LYS A 463 -3.43 12.21 -20.11
C LYS A 463 -2.15 12.16 -19.30
N VAL A 464 -1.92 11.02 -18.65
CA VAL A 464 -0.63 10.67 -18.06
C VAL A 464 -0.02 9.58 -18.93
N GLU A 465 1.17 9.82 -19.45
CA GLU A 465 1.82 8.87 -20.36
C GLU A 465 2.39 7.68 -19.60
N GLU A 466 2.16 6.49 -20.15
CA GLU A 466 2.77 5.26 -19.68
C GLU A 466 4.12 5.08 -20.36
N ILE A 467 5.19 5.25 -19.58
CA ILE A 467 6.56 4.99 -20.02
C ILE A 467 6.91 3.56 -19.56
N PRO A 468 7.28 2.65 -20.48
CA PRO A 468 7.65 1.29 -20.10
C PRO A 468 8.79 1.28 -19.08
N SER A 469 8.55 0.67 -17.93
CA SER A 469 9.53 0.59 -16.83
C SER A 469 10.82 -0.15 -17.21
N THR A 470 10.84 -0.85 -18.34
CA THR A 470 11.99 -1.58 -18.89
C THR A 470 12.81 -0.76 -19.88
N GLN A 471 12.32 0.38 -20.35
CA GLN A 471 13.02 1.22 -21.31
C GLN A 471 14.18 1.95 -20.60
N LEU A 472 15.34 1.96 -21.24
CA LEU A 472 16.56 2.60 -20.74
C LEU A 472 17.20 3.40 -21.86
N GLU A 473 17.60 4.63 -21.54
CA GLU A 473 18.59 5.34 -22.33
C GLU A 473 19.93 4.60 -22.30
N THR A 474 20.72 4.77 -23.36
CA THR A 474 22.07 4.21 -23.44
C THR A 474 23.09 5.35 -23.39
N THR A 475 24.17 5.16 -22.66
CA THR A 475 25.28 6.13 -22.57
C THR A 475 26.63 5.46 -22.78
N ARG A 476 27.61 6.24 -23.25
CA ARG A 476 29.05 5.92 -23.21
C ARG A 476 29.81 6.81 -22.21
N ASP A 477 29.16 7.83 -21.67
CA ASP A 477 29.74 8.73 -20.69
C ASP A 477 29.80 8.05 -19.34
N THR A 478 31.02 7.80 -18.87
CA THR A 478 31.33 7.27 -17.54
C THR A 478 31.99 8.31 -16.63
N THR A 479 32.09 9.56 -17.09
CA THR A 479 32.71 10.66 -16.34
C THR A 479 31.81 11.21 -15.24
N LYS A 480 30.50 10.99 -15.36
CA LYS A 480 29.47 11.37 -14.38
C LYS A 480 28.70 10.15 -13.91
N GLY A 481 28.49 10.08 -12.59
CA GLY A 481 27.71 9.02 -11.95
C GLY A 481 28.54 7.83 -11.47
N VAL A 482 27.84 6.77 -11.08
CA VAL A 482 28.39 5.55 -10.49
C VAL A 482 28.08 4.38 -11.40
N ILE A 483 29.08 3.54 -11.66
CA ILE A 483 28.91 2.35 -12.50
C ILE A 483 28.52 1.17 -11.61
N VAL A 484 27.45 0.50 -12.00
CA VAL A 484 27.01 -0.77 -11.40
C VAL A 484 26.98 -1.88 -12.44
N GLU A 485 27.24 -3.11 -12.01
CA GLU A 485 27.26 -4.30 -12.86
C GLU A 485 26.30 -5.35 -12.35
N CYS A 486 25.52 -5.93 -13.26
CA CYS A 486 24.63 -7.04 -12.97
C CYS A 486 25.37 -8.37 -13.17
N VAL A 487 25.58 -9.10 -12.08
CA VAL A 487 26.30 -10.39 -12.07
C VAL A 487 25.39 -11.53 -11.64
N LYS A 488 25.73 -12.75 -12.07
CA LYS A 488 25.05 -13.96 -11.59
C LYS A 488 25.80 -14.55 -10.40
N GLN A 489 25.14 -14.61 -9.25
CA GLN A 489 25.69 -15.14 -8.01
C GLN A 489 24.68 -16.10 -7.37
N GLY A 490 25.10 -17.34 -7.10
CA GLY A 490 24.21 -18.35 -6.51
C GLY A 490 22.94 -18.63 -7.33
N GLY A 491 23.01 -18.48 -8.66
CA GLY A 491 21.87 -18.65 -9.56
C GLY A 491 20.89 -17.47 -9.62
N LYS A 492 21.13 -16.40 -8.87
CA LYS A 492 20.34 -15.16 -8.87
C LYS A 492 21.12 -14.01 -9.51
N LEU A 493 20.42 -13.06 -10.12
CA LEU A 493 21.02 -11.83 -10.61
C LEU A 493 21.15 -10.82 -9.47
N ARG A 494 22.38 -10.39 -9.20
CA ARG A 494 22.74 -9.34 -8.23
C ARG A 494 23.32 -8.15 -8.95
N VAL A 495 23.27 -7.00 -8.31
CA VAL A 495 23.93 -5.79 -8.81
C VAL A 495 24.98 -5.37 -7.79
N HIS A 496 26.20 -5.09 -8.25
CA HIS A 496 27.27 -4.56 -7.43
C HIS A 496 27.76 -3.25 -8.00
N VAL A 497 28.26 -2.38 -7.11
CA VAL A 497 28.96 -1.17 -7.54
C VAL A 497 30.36 -1.53 -7.98
N VAL A 498 30.75 -1.12 -9.18
CA VAL A 498 32.09 -1.38 -9.75
C VAL A 498 32.95 -0.11 -9.85
N SER A 499 32.37 1.07 -9.63
CA SER A 499 33.15 2.29 -9.43
C SER A 499 34.07 2.17 -8.20
N PRO A 500 35.25 2.81 -8.20
CA PRO A 500 36.14 2.84 -7.04
C PRO A 500 35.49 3.47 -5.80
N GLY A 501 35.95 3.07 -4.61
CA GLY A 501 35.50 3.65 -3.33
C GLY A 501 34.29 2.97 -2.69
N PHE A 502 33.70 1.97 -3.35
CA PHE A 502 32.56 1.21 -2.82
C PHE A 502 32.98 -0.19 -2.32
N LYS A 503 32.26 -0.71 -1.33
CA LYS A 503 32.48 -2.05 -0.77
C LYS A 503 31.98 -3.10 -1.78
N SER A 504 32.90 -3.84 -2.39
CA SER A 504 32.58 -4.86 -3.40
C SER A 504 31.72 -6.02 -2.86
N SER A 505 31.73 -6.25 -1.55
CA SER A 505 30.91 -7.28 -0.90
C SER A 505 29.43 -6.92 -0.77
N TYR A 506 29.04 -5.67 -1.03
CA TYR A 506 27.66 -5.22 -0.87
C TYR A 506 26.87 -5.41 -2.17
N ASN A 507 25.64 -5.88 -2.03
CA ASN A 507 24.65 -5.80 -3.11
C ASN A 507 24.15 -4.35 -3.22
N CYS A 508 23.65 -4.01 -4.40
CA CYS A 508 22.98 -2.76 -4.68
C CYS A 508 21.52 -3.06 -5.04
N GLN A 509 20.59 -2.50 -4.26
CA GLN A 509 19.17 -2.49 -4.60
C GLN A 509 19.01 -1.78 -5.94
N PHE A 510 18.60 -2.56 -6.93
CA PHE A 510 18.51 -2.14 -8.33
C PHE A 510 17.24 -2.71 -8.96
N PRO A 511 16.56 -1.97 -9.86
CA PRO A 511 15.30 -2.41 -10.42
C PRO A 511 15.36 -3.78 -11.10
N ARG A 512 14.39 -4.63 -10.79
CA ARG A 512 14.36 -6.06 -11.13
C ARG A 512 14.22 -6.33 -12.63
N ASN A 513 13.29 -5.62 -13.24
CA ASN A 513 12.85 -5.79 -14.63
C ASN A 513 13.88 -5.40 -15.69
N ILE A 514 14.95 -4.68 -15.29
CA ILE A 514 16.02 -4.25 -16.20
C ILE A 514 17.36 -4.93 -15.94
N ARG A 515 17.45 -5.88 -14.99
CA ARG A 515 18.68 -6.64 -14.73
C ARG A 515 18.99 -7.55 -15.91
N VAL A 516 20.17 -7.37 -16.52
CA VAL A 516 20.67 -8.23 -17.60
C VAL A 516 22.05 -8.76 -17.19
N GLU A 517 22.22 -10.08 -17.20
CA GLU A 517 23.49 -10.72 -16.84
C GLU A 517 24.67 -10.13 -17.64
N GLY A 518 25.72 -9.69 -16.94
CA GLY A 518 26.91 -9.07 -17.51
C GLY A 518 26.72 -7.63 -18.00
N ALA A 519 25.53 -7.06 -17.92
CA ALA A 519 25.30 -5.66 -18.31
C ALA A 519 25.80 -4.70 -17.22
N ARG A 520 26.30 -3.55 -17.67
CA ARG A 520 26.67 -2.42 -16.83
C ARG A 520 25.73 -1.24 -17.04
N TYR A 521 25.60 -0.43 -16.00
CA TYR A 521 24.74 0.74 -15.97
C TYR A 521 25.48 1.89 -15.32
N VAL A 522 25.20 3.11 -15.79
CA VAL A 522 25.60 4.34 -15.11
C VAL A 522 24.37 4.88 -14.40
N VAL A 523 24.47 5.05 -13.09
CA VAL A 523 23.43 5.66 -12.25
C VAL A 523 23.90 7.01 -11.73
N ASP A 524 22.99 7.96 -11.52
CA ASP A 524 23.38 9.29 -11.04
C ASP A 524 24.10 9.21 -9.70
N GLU A 525 23.56 8.43 -8.75
CA GLU A 525 24.15 8.27 -7.43
C GLU A 525 23.90 6.87 -6.85
N VAL A 526 24.80 6.44 -5.96
CA VAL A 526 24.61 5.28 -5.10
C VAL A 526 24.87 5.68 -3.65
N ARG A 527 23.94 5.36 -2.74
CA ARG A 527 24.06 5.61 -1.30
C ARG A 527 24.04 4.29 -0.52
N GLU A 528 24.81 4.21 0.57
CA GLU A 528 24.68 3.12 1.54
C GLU A 528 23.36 3.27 2.29
N ALA A 529 22.61 2.18 2.46
CA ALA A 529 21.35 2.24 3.20
C ALA A 529 21.60 2.64 4.67
N ALA A 530 20.66 3.34 5.32
CA ALA A 530 20.82 3.80 6.69
C ALA A 530 21.08 2.67 7.73
N GLY A 531 20.66 1.44 7.42
CA GLY A 531 20.96 0.24 8.23
C GLY A 531 22.31 -0.42 7.95
N GLY A 532 23.05 0.05 6.94
CA GLY A 532 24.26 -0.57 6.42
C GLY A 532 24.02 -1.86 5.64
N GLY A 533 25.09 -2.42 5.09
CA GLY A 533 25.11 -3.78 4.51
C GLY A 533 24.68 -3.91 3.05
N PHE A 534 24.13 -2.86 2.44
CA PHE A 534 23.82 -2.80 1.02
C PHE A 534 23.75 -1.34 0.53
N TYR A 535 23.80 -1.19 -0.79
CA TYR A 535 23.68 0.08 -1.50
C TYR A 535 22.32 0.24 -2.15
N ARG A 536 21.93 1.46 -2.48
CA ARG A 536 20.70 1.78 -3.21
C ARG A 536 20.99 2.82 -4.27
N VAL A 537 20.44 2.64 -5.46
CA VAL A 537 20.56 3.60 -6.56
C VAL A 537 19.62 4.78 -6.35
N LEU A 538 20.04 5.99 -6.74
CA LEU A 538 19.22 7.19 -6.72
C LEU A 538 19.38 7.94 -8.06
N GLY A 539 18.27 8.50 -8.55
CA GLY A 539 18.22 9.23 -9.81
C GLY A 539 18.13 8.34 -11.05
N GLU A 540 18.62 8.85 -12.17
CA GLU A 540 18.49 8.21 -13.47
C GLU A 540 19.41 6.99 -13.63
N ILE A 541 18.90 6.02 -14.41
CA ILE A 541 19.60 4.78 -14.74
C ILE A 541 19.76 4.71 -16.25
N ARG A 542 21.00 4.64 -16.72
CA ARG A 542 21.34 4.52 -18.14
C ARG A 542 22.12 3.24 -18.37
N ARG A 543 21.82 2.52 -19.45
CA ARG A 543 22.59 1.34 -19.86
C ARG A 543 23.94 1.78 -20.42
N LEU A 544 25.03 1.20 -19.93
CA LEU A 544 26.35 1.48 -20.49
C LEU A 544 26.50 0.69 -21.79
N ALA A 545 26.75 1.41 -22.89
CA ALA A 545 27.05 0.77 -24.18
C ALA A 545 28.36 -0.03 -24.07
N GLN A 546 28.34 -1.23 -24.65
CA GLN A 546 29.54 -2.05 -24.79
C GLN A 546 30.47 -1.51 -25.87
#